data_AF-A0A7C3EYS9-F1
#
_entry.id   AF-A0A7C3EYS9-F1
#
_cell.length_a   1.000
_cell.length_b   1.000
_cell.length_c   1.000
_cell.angle_alpha   90.00
_cell.angle_beta   90.00
_cell.angle_gamma   90.00
#
_symmetry.space_group_name_H-M   'P 1'
#
loop_
_entity.id
_entity.type
_entity.pdbx_description
1 polymer ?
#
loop_
_entity_poly.entity_id
_entity_poly.type
_entity_poly.pdbx_seq_one_letter_code
_entity_poly.pdbx_strand_id
1 'polypeptide(L)' 'MNKVFISWSGGKESCLACYRAMANGLKVSYLANMVTED' A
#
# COMPACT_ATOMS: atom_id res chain seq x y z
N MET A 1 10.01 15.30 0.01
CA MET A 1 8.78 14.59 0.38
C MET A 1 8.98 13.12 0.03
N ASN A 2 9.06 12.24 1.02
CA ASN A 2 9.39 10.84 0.79
C ASN A 2 8.17 10.12 0.20
N LYS A 3 8.37 9.42 -0.92
CA LYS A 3 7.34 8.59 -1.55
C LYS A 3 7.38 7.21 -0.91
N VAL A 4 6.21 6.63 -0.66
CA VAL A 4 6.08 5.28 -0.08
C VAL A 4 5.34 4.36 -1.06
N PHE A 5 5.55 3.06 -0.90
CA PHE A 5 4.71 2.04 -1.53
C PHE A 5 3.90 1.31 -0.46
N ILE A 6 2.77 0.74 -0.86
CA ILE A 6 1.94 -0.11 0.01
C ILE A 6 2.08 -1.55 -0.46
N SER A 7 2.41 -2.45 0.46
CA SER A 7 2.27 -3.89 0.23
C SER A 7 0.79 -4.21 0.05
N TRP A 8 0.42 -4.68 -1.14
CA TRP A 8 -0.96 -4.74 -1.60
C TRP A 8 -1.33 -6.13 -2.06
N SER A 9 -2.20 -6.82 -1.32
CA SER A 9 -2.75 -8.12 -1.72
C SER A 9 -4.15 -8.03 -2.34
N GLY A 10 -4.73 -6.83 -2.41
CA GLY A 10 -6.14 -6.64 -2.80
C GLY A 10 -7.15 -6.90 -1.68
N GLY A 11 -6.70 -7.29 -0.48
CA GLY A 11 -7.55 -7.52 0.67
C GLY A 11 -7.99 -6.25 1.40
N LYS A 12 -8.98 -6.41 2.30
CA LYS A 12 -9.49 -5.35 3.18
C LYS A 12 -8.37 -4.70 4.00
N GLU A 13 -7.44 -5.50 4.52
CA GLU A 13 -6.35 -5.02 5.37
C GLU A 13 -5.36 -4.14 4.60
N SER A 14 -4.98 -4.53 3.37
CA SER A 14 -4.12 -3.69 2.53
C SER A 14 -4.81 -2.37 2.14
N CYS A 15 -6.13 -2.40 1.94
CA CYS A 15 -6.94 -1.20 1.72
C CYS A 15 -6.93 -0.26 2.92
N LEU A 16 -7.15 -0.79 4.13
CA LEU A 16 -7.13 0.00 5.37
C LEU A 16 -5.73 0.58 5.65
N ALA A 17 -4.67 -0.18 5.40
CA ALA A 17 -3.30 0.30 5.52
C ALA A 17 -2.99 1.45 4.55
N CYS A 18 -3.42 1.32 3.28
CA CYS A 18 -3.29 2.38 2.27
C CYS A 18 -4.03 3.65 2.69
N TYR A 19 -5.28 3.52 3.13
CA TYR A 19 -6.09 4.63 3.63
C TYR A 19 -5.41 5.34 4.81
N ARG A 20 -4.93 4.60 5.81
CA ARG A 20 -4.23 5.16 6.97
C ARG A 20 -2.94 5.86 6.57
N ALA A 21 -2.16 5.30 5.64
CA ALA A 21 -0.92 5.93 5.17
C ALA A 21 -1.21 7.28 4.50
N MET A 22 -2.22 7.34 3.63
CA MET A 22 -2.66 8.59 2.99
C MET A 22 -3.20 9.60 4.01
N ALA A 23 -4.01 9.15 4.97
CA ALA A 23 -4.56 10.00 6.03
C ALA A 23 -3.48 10.60 6.95
N ASN A 24 -2.35 9.90 7.14
CA ASN A 24 -1.19 10.39 7.86
C ASN A 24 -0.24 11.26 7.00
N GLY A 25 -0.64 11.65 5.80
CA GLY A 25 0.13 12.54 4.93
C GLY A 25 1.26 11.88 4.15
N LEU A 26 1.33 10.54 4.12
CA LEU A 26 2.30 9.83 3.29
C LEU A 26 1.85 9.86 1.83
N LYS A 27 2.78 10.21 0.93
CA LYS A 27 2.54 10.16 -0.51
C LYS A 27 2.73 8.75 -1.04
N VAL A 28 1.66 7.95 -0.97
CA VAL A 28 1.61 6.63 -1.61
C VAL A 28 1.72 6.80 -3.12
N SER A 29 2.77 6.22 -3.72
CA SER A 29 3.05 6.34 -5.15
C SER A 29 2.85 5.03 -5.91
N TYR A 30 2.89 3.89 -5.21
CA TYR A 30 2.79 2.56 -5.81
C TYR A 30 2.10 1.58 -4.86
N LEU A 31 1.42 0.60 -5.45
CA LEU A 31 0.92 -0.59 -4.76
C LEU A 31 1.77 -1.77 -5.22
N ALA A 32 2.47 -2.41 -4.29
CA ALA A 32 3.35 -3.54 -4.55
C ALA A 32 2.63 -4.84 -4.18
N ASN A 33 2.21 -5.60 -5.18
CA ASN A 33 1.64 -6.92 -4.96
C ASN A 33 2.73 -7.99 -5.06
N MET A 34 2.89 -8.77 -3.99
CA MET A 34 3.79 -9.91 -3.99
C MET A 34 2.98 -11.16 -4.34
N VAL A 35 3.30 -11.75 -5.48
CA VAL A 35 2.75 -13.03 -5.92
C VAL A 35 3.82 -14.10 -5.75
N THR A 36 3.42 -15.30 -5.34
CA THR A 36 4.29 -16.47 -5.36
C THR A 36 4.24 -17.09 -6.76
N GLU A 37 5.35 -17.71 -7.17
CA GLU A 37 5.32 -18.63 -8.32
C GLU A 37 4.49 -19.85 -7.92
N ASP A 38 3.51 -20.19 -8.74
CA ASP A 38 2.69 -21.41 -8.66
C ASP A 38 3.09 -22.29 -9.86
#